data_AF-A0A6M0ER79-F1
#
_entry.id   AF-A0A6M0ER79-F1
#
_cell.length_a   1.000
_cell.length_b   1.000
_cell.length_c   1.000
_cell.angle_alpha   90.00
_cell.angle_beta   90.00
_cell.angle_gamma   90.00
#
_symmetry.space_group_name_H-M   'P 1'
#
loop_
_entity.id
_entity.type
_entity.pdbx_description
1 polymer ?
#
loop_
_entity_poly.entity_id
_entity_poly.type
_entity_poly.pdbx_seq_one_letter_code
_entity_poly.pdbx_strand_id
1 'polypeptide(L)'
;MNTRDKFKRLGSLVGLVSASLLLSFPLHAQYLPRFTFWQRPAYLESEDEINLAEIIAQESQFTIFADSLEKAGLSKTLEGNGYLTVLAPTNQAFNALSFTDSQKLSQPEYLKKVLKYHLIEGEINPQEIPVEKLTLAGSLVKITFGKSSQNEFWVNNQAQVIPLDVDENDNPKAKFADNATIVPINKVLLPPEF
;
A
#
# COMPACT_ATOMS: atom_id res chain seq x y z
N MET A 1 84.27 2.68 6.59
CA MET A 1 84.59 2.02 7.86
C MET A 1 84.79 3.09 8.92
N ASN A 2 83.79 3.36 9.76
CA ASN A 2 84.04 3.89 11.10
C ASN A 2 82.86 3.56 12.02
N THR A 3 83.22 3.12 13.22
CA THR A 3 82.39 2.42 14.19
C THR A 3 81.94 3.34 15.31
N ARG A 4 80.76 3.04 15.86
CA ARG A 4 80.37 3.24 17.27
C ARG A 4 80.16 4.68 17.75
N ASP A 5 78.89 5.06 17.86
CA ASP A 5 78.38 5.69 19.09
C ASP A 5 76.96 5.13 19.34
N LYS A 6 76.84 4.21 20.31
CA LYS A 6 76.34 4.42 21.68
C LYS A 6 74.82 4.55 21.75
N PHE A 7 74.19 3.37 21.79
CA PHE A 7 72.85 3.13 22.31
C PHE A 7 72.70 3.71 23.73
N LYS A 8 71.98 4.82 23.86
CA LYS A 8 71.38 5.25 25.14
C LYS A 8 70.05 5.93 24.86
N ARG A 9 68.96 5.19 25.04
CA ARG A 9 67.89 5.48 26.01
C ARG A 9 66.65 4.63 25.69
N LEU A 10 66.45 3.66 26.56
CA LEU A 10 65.25 2.85 26.73
C LEU A 10 64.15 3.74 27.31
N GLY A 11 62.93 3.62 26.81
CA GLY A 11 61.73 4.12 27.47
C GLY A 11 60.85 5.00 26.60
N SER A 12 59.84 4.40 25.95
CA SER A 12 58.52 5.02 25.79
C SER A 12 57.51 3.98 25.31
N LEU A 13 56.51 3.79 26.17
CA LEU A 13 55.17 3.22 25.99
C LEU A 13 54.81 2.42 24.73
N VAL A 14 54.32 1.22 25.02
CA VAL A 14 53.31 0.48 24.25
C VAL A 14 52.14 1.42 23.91
N GLY A 15 52.06 1.83 22.64
CA GLY A 15 50.86 2.44 22.07
C GLY A 15 50.05 1.37 21.35
N LEU A 16 49.21 0.63 22.09
CA LEU A 16 48.13 -0.15 21.50
C LEU A 16 46.99 0.79 21.15
N VAL A 17 46.98 1.30 19.91
CA VAL A 17 45.74 1.69 19.24
C VAL A 17 45.88 1.25 17.78
N SER A 18 45.70 -0.04 17.51
CA SER A 18 45.32 -0.44 16.16
C SER A 18 43.93 0.16 15.94
N ALA A 19 43.87 1.27 15.21
CA ALA A 19 42.63 1.83 14.73
C ALA A 19 41.94 0.77 13.87
N SER A 20 41.04 -0.01 14.48
CA SER A 20 40.00 -0.69 13.72
C SER A 20 39.25 0.42 13.00
N LEU A 21 39.54 0.61 11.72
CA LEU A 21 38.57 1.17 10.79
C LEU A 21 37.39 0.20 10.79
N LEU A 22 36.53 0.32 11.81
CA LEU A 22 35.12 0.21 11.55
C LEU A 22 34.88 1.32 10.54
N LEU A 23 34.92 0.96 9.26
CA LEU A 23 34.09 1.62 8.25
C LEU A 23 32.68 1.47 8.82
N SER A 24 32.35 2.42 9.70
CA SER A 24 31.01 2.68 10.16
C SER A 24 30.32 3.15 8.89
N PHE A 25 29.84 2.20 8.10
CA PHE A 25 28.87 2.50 7.09
C PHE A 25 27.72 3.10 7.88
N PRO A 26 27.42 4.40 7.74
CA PRO A 26 26.10 4.82 8.12
C PRO A 26 25.21 4.03 7.16
N LEU A 27 24.54 3.00 7.67
CA LEU A 27 23.41 2.32 7.04
C LEU A 27 22.24 3.31 6.97
N HIS A 28 22.47 4.51 6.45
CA HIS A 28 21.45 5.37 5.90
C HIS A 28 21.34 5.00 4.42
N ALA A 29 20.89 3.77 4.16
CA ALA A 29 20.18 3.53 2.92
C ALA A 29 18.83 4.26 3.04
N GLN A 30 18.84 5.59 2.96
CA GLN A 30 17.66 6.37 2.62
C GLN A 30 17.40 6.17 1.12
N TYR A 31 17.12 4.92 0.74
CA TYR A 31 16.63 4.56 -0.57
C TYR A 31 15.14 4.37 -0.43
N LEU A 32 14.38 5.47 -0.27
CA LEU A 32 12.92 5.41 -0.28
C LEU A 32 12.45 5.32 -1.74
N PRO A 33 12.11 4.13 -2.25
CA PRO A 33 12.14 3.85 -3.67
C PRO A 33 10.73 3.88 -4.23
N ARG A 34 10.32 4.95 -4.92
CA ARG A 34 9.22 5.02 -5.92
C ARG A 34 7.84 4.37 -5.62
N PHE A 35 7.63 3.72 -4.47
CA PHE A 35 6.56 2.74 -4.19
C PHE A 35 6.22 2.63 -2.70
N THR A 36 6.55 3.62 -1.88
CA THR A 36 6.31 3.60 -0.42
C THR A 36 4.84 3.32 -0.07
N PHE A 37 3.91 3.72 -0.94
CA PHE A 37 2.49 3.40 -0.81
C PHE A 37 2.21 1.91 -0.62
N TRP A 38 2.90 1.06 -1.37
CA TRP A 38 2.71 -0.39 -1.36
C TRP A 38 3.69 -1.13 -0.43
N GLN A 39 4.56 -0.40 0.27
CA GLN A 39 5.51 -1.03 1.18
C GLN A 39 4.80 -1.47 2.45
N ARG A 40 4.61 -2.78 2.58
CA ARG A 40 4.17 -3.37 3.83
C ARG A 40 5.30 -3.23 4.87
N PRO A 41 5.06 -2.58 6.02
CA PRO A 41 6.09 -2.44 7.04
C PRO A 41 6.48 -3.82 7.59
N ALA A 42 7.78 -4.04 7.77
CA ALA A 42 8.35 -5.29 8.30
C ALA A 42 7.93 -5.61 9.76
N TYR A 43 7.26 -4.68 10.44
CA TYR A 43 6.78 -4.81 11.82
C TYR A 43 5.27 -5.11 11.91
N LEU A 44 4.54 -5.21 10.80
CA LEU A 44 3.14 -5.66 10.79
C LEU A 44 2.99 -7.19 10.94
N GLU A 45 4.06 -7.91 11.27
CA GLU A 45 4.06 -9.37 11.39
C GLU A 45 3.63 -9.90 12.77
N SER A 46 3.13 -9.06 13.68
CA SER A 46 2.83 -9.49 15.04
C SER A 46 1.66 -8.75 15.70
N GLU A 47 0.56 -9.51 15.93
CA GLU A 47 -0.20 -9.67 17.20
C GLU A 47 -1.71 -9.39 17.18
N ASP A 48 -2.28 -8.72 16.18
CA ASP A 48 -3.74 -8.58 16.06
C ASP A 48 -4.18 -9.09 14.69
N GLU A 49 -5.02 -10.14 14.64
CA GLU A 49 -5.72 -10.51 13.40
C GLU A 49 -6.67 -9.38 13.05
N ILE A 50 -6.28 -8.48 12.14
CA ILE A 50 -7.11 -7.34 11.80
C ILE A 50 -8.02 -7.73 10.63
N ASN A 51 -9.31 -7.93 10.96
CA ASN A 51 -10.32 -8.27 9.97
C ASN A 51 -10.49 -7.14 8.95
N LEU A 52 -10.39 -7.47 7.66
CA LEU A 52 -10.57 -6.50 6.56
C LEU A 52 -11.90 -5.74 6.64
N ALA A 53 -13.01 -6.44 6.90
CA ALA A 53 -14.32 -5.80 7.02
C ALA A 53 -14.38 -4.88 8.24
N GLU A 54 -13.69 -5.24 9.33
CA GLU A 54 -13.60 -4.40 10.52
C GLU A 54 -12.78 -3.12 10.25
N ILE A 55 -11.63 -3.20 9.57
CA ILE A 55 -10.84 -2.00 9.21
C ILE A 55 -11.69 -1.06 8.36
N ILE A 56 -12.38 -1.58 7.35
CA ILE A 56 -13.23 -0.78 6.47
C ILE A 56 -14.37 -0.14 7.28
N ALA A 57 -14.95 -0.85 8.24
CA ALA A 57 -16.04 -0.33 9.08
C ALA A 57 -15.57 0.71 10.12
N GLN A 58 -14.35 0.59 10.65
CA GLN A 58 -13.78 1.54 11.60
C GLN A 58 -13.37 2.87 10.93
N GLU A 59 -13.07 2.83 9.63
CA GLU A 59 -12.74 4.00 8.84
C GLU A 59 -14.00 4.82 8.51
N SER A 60 -14.16 5.97 9.15
CA SER A 60 -15.29 6.90 8.95
C SER A 60 -15.56 7.30 7.48
N GLN A 61 -14.55 7.18 6.62
CA GLN A 61 -14.61 7.49 5.20
C GLN A 61 -15.12 6.35 4.31
N PHE A 62 -15.30 5.14 4.82
CA PHE A 62 -15.76 3.98 4.06
C PHE A 62 -17.10 3.40 4.53
N THR A 63 -17.82 4.10 5.41
CA THR A 63 -19.08 3.60 5.96
C THR A 63 -20.10 3.19 4.88
N ILE A 64 -20.25 3.97 3.79
CA ILE A 64 -21.15 3.61 2.69
C ILE A 64 -20.67 2.34 1.97
N PHE A 65 -19.36 2.17 1.82
CA PHE A 65 -18.77 0.99 1.20
C PHE A 65 -18.95 -0.26 2.08
N ALA A 66 -18.71 -0.15 3.38
CA ALA A 66 -18.94 -1.21 4.36
C ALA A 66 -20.40 -1.69 4.34
N ASP A 67 -21.36 -0.77 4.44
CA ASP A 67 -22.80 -1.06 4.38
C ASP A 67 -23.18 -1.74 3.05
N SER A 68 -22.56 -1.33 1.95
CA SER A 68 -22.81 -1.90 0.62
C SER A 68 -22.29 -3.34 0.52
N LEU A 69 -21.12 -3.63 1.08
CA LEU A 69 -20.55 -4.98 1.15
C LEU A 69 -21.43 -5.93 1.96
N GLU A 70 -21.95 -5.46 3.09
CA GLU A 70 -22.89 -6.23 3.92
C GLU A 70 -24.19 -6.52 3.15
N LYS A 71 -24.82 -5.50 2.57
CA LYS A 71 -26.05 -5.65 1.77
C LYS A 71 -25.89 -6.59 0.59
N ALA A 72 -24.72 -6.60 -0.05
CA ALA A 72 -24.42 -7.49 -1.18
C ALA A 72 -24.02 -8.91 -0.74
N GLY A 73 -23.89 -9.16 0.57
CA GLY A 73 -23.46 -10.44 1.13
C GLY A 73 -22.02 -10.80 0.76
N LEU A 74 -21.16 -9.81 0.57
CA LEU A 74 -19.77 -10.01 0.16
C LEU A 74 -18.78 -10.13 1.34
N SER A 75 -19.22 -9.93 2.58
CA SER A 75 -18.36 -10.05 3.77
C SER A 75 -17.61 -11.39 3.82
N LYS A 76 -18.30 -12.50 3.52
CA LYS A 76 -17.69 -13.84 3.43
C LYS A 76 -16.64 -13.98 2.31
N THR A 77 -16.77 -13.19 1.24
CA THR A 77 -15.77 -13.17 0.16
C THR A 77 -14.49 -12.47 0.63
N LEU A 78 -14.65 -11.43 1.46
CA LEU A 78 -13.52 -10.72 2.07
C LEU A 78 -12.80 -11.54 3.15
N GLU A 79 -13.49 -12.50 3.77
CA GLU A 79 -12.93 -13.46 4.73
C GLU A 79 -12.34 -14.72 4.07
N GLY A 80 -12.39 -14.83 2.74
CA GLY A 80 -11.97 -16.03 2.02
C GLY A 80 -10.47 -16.32 2.08
N ASN A 81 -10.11 -17.55 1.68
CA ASN A 81 -8.72 -17.98 1.56
C ASN A 81 -8.07 -17.36 0.32
N GLY A 82 -7.29 -16.30 0.51
CA GLY A 82 -6.51 -15.68 -0.56
C GLY A 82 -6.25 -14.21 -0.27
N TYR A 83 -5.12 -13.70 -0.78
CA TYR A 83 -4.81 -12.29 -0.64
C TYR A 83 -5.62 -11.46 -1.64
N LEU A 84 -6.21 -10.35 -1.21
CA LEU A 84 -7.01 -9.46 -2.05
C LEU A 84 -6.44 -8.04 -2.06
N THR A 85 -6.49 -7.37 -3.21
CA THR A 85 -6.41 -5.91 -3.24
C THR A 85 -7.82 -5.34 -3.35
N VAL A 86 -8.22 -4.57 -2.35
CA VAL A 86 -9.54 -3.94 -2.25
C VAL A 86 -9.43 -2.47 -2.63
N LEU A 87 -10.01 -2.10 -3.76
CA LEU A 87 -10.15 -0.71 -4.18
C LEU A 87 -11.33 -0.08 -3.43
N ALA A 88 -11.11 0.57 -2.30
CA ALA A 88 -12.18 1.07 -1.43
C ALA A 88 -12.60 2.50 -1.80
N PRO A 89 -13.79 2.74 -2.38
CA PRO A 89 -14.26 4.09 -2.67
C PRO A 89 -14.64 4.80 -1.37
N THR A 90 -14.25 6.07 -1.25
CA THR A 90 -14.65 6.89 -0.11
C THR A 90 -16.15 7.22 -0.15
N ASN A 91 -16.69 7.67 0.98
CA ASN A 91 -18.07 8.17 1.06
C ASN A 91 -18.30 9.32 0.07
N GLN A 92 -17.29 10.17 -0.15
CA GLN A 92 -17.34 11.23 -1.16
C GLN A 92 -17.46 10.66 -2.58
N ALA A 93 -16.79 9.55 -2.87
CA ALA A 93 -16.89 8.87 -4.16
C ALA A 93 -18.32 8.38 -4.44
N PHE A 94 -18.99 7.79 -3.44
CA PHE A 94 -20.39 7.37 -3.55
C PHE A 94 -21.34 8.56 -3.72
N ASN A 95 -21.12 9.63 -2.96
CA ASN A 95 -21.94 10.84 -3.05
C ASN A 95 -21.76 11.60 -4.39
N ALA A 96 -20.64 11.39 -5.08
CA ALA A 96 -20.36 11.98 -6.38
C ALA A 96 -21.00 11.20 -7.56
N LEU A 97 -21.68 10.09 -7.32
CA LEU A 97 -22.39 9.34 -8.35
C LEU A 97 -23.54 10.15 -8.96
N SER A 98 -23.80 9.93 -10.24
CA SER A 98 -24.98 10.51 -10.88
C SER A 98 -26.27 9.91 -10.29
N PHE A 99 -27.38 10.64 -10.39
CA PHE A 99 -28.69 10.12 -9.97
C PHE A 99 -29.07 8.82 -10.67
N THR A 100 -28.69 8.67 -11.94
CA THR A 100 -28.93 7.45 -12.71
C THR A 100 -28.11 6.28 -12.18
N ASP A 101 -26.83 6.50 -11.87
CA ASP A 101 -25.95 5.44 -11.37
C ASP A 101 -26.34 5.01 -9.96
N SER A 102 -26.71 5.96 -9.09
CA SER A 102 -27.16 5.64 -7.72
C SER A 102 -28.48 4.85 -7.72
N GLN A 103 -29.41 5.17 -8.64
CA GLN A 103 -30.64 4.40 -8.82
C GLN A 103 -30.35 2.97 -9.30
N LYS A 104 -29.43 2.80 -10.27
CA LYS A 104 -28.99 1.46 -10.71
C LYS A 104 -28.34 0.67 -9.58
N LEU A 105 -27.46 1.30 -8.79
CA LEU A 105 -26.80 0.66 -7.64
C LEU A 105 -27.76 0.28 -6.51
N SER A 106 -28.97 0.85 -6.47
CA SER A 106 -29.99 0.39 -5.51
C SER A 106 -30.51 -1.01 -5.83
N GLN A 107 -30.24 -1.54 -7.03
CA GLN A 107 -30.60 -2.90 -7.42
C GLN A 107 -29.51 -3.89 -6.99
N PRO A 108 -29.85 -4.97 -6.25
CA PRO A 108 -28.86 -5.89 -5.68
C PRO A 108 -27.88 -6.51 -6.68
N GLU A 109 -28.35 -6.85 -7.89
CA GLU A 109 -27.52 -7.45 -8.95
C GLU A 109 -26.41 -6.51 -9.42
N TYR A 110 -26.77 -5.24 -9.66
CA TYR A 110 -25.82 -4.21 -10.07
C TYR A 110 -24.87 -3.84 -8.94
N LEU A 111 -25.37 -3.71 -7.70
CA LEU A 111 -24.55 -3.45 -6.53
C LEU A 111 -23.46 -4.50 -6.38
N LYS A 112 -23.84 -5.79 -6.41
CA LYS A 112 -22.90 -6.90 -6.26
C LYS A 112 -21.86 -6.92 -7.37
N LYS A 113 -22.25 -6.66 -8.61
CA LYS A 113 -21.32 -6.58 -9.75
C LYS A 113 -20.32 -5.44 -9.60
N VAL A 114 -20.80 -4.26 -9.20
CA VAL A 114 -19.94 -3.08 -8.96
C VAL A 114 -18.98 -3.34 -7.81
N LEU A 115 -19.44 -3.87 -6.67
CA LEU A 115 -18.57 -4.16 -5.54
C LEU A 115 -17.50 -5.20 -5.88
N LYS A 116 -17.84 -6.26 -6.62
CA LYS A 116 -16.85 -7.24 -7.10
C LYS A 116 -15.81 -6.65 -8.04
N TYR A 117 -16.14 -5.59 -8.77
CA TYR A 117 -15.20 -4.89 -9.65
C TYR A 117 -14.14 -4.09 -8.87
N HIS A 118 -14.38 -3.86 -7.58
CA HIS A 118 -13.42 -3.25 -6.66
C HIS A 118 -12.51 -4.28 -5.98
N LEU A 119 -12.69 -5.57 -6.25
CA LEU A 119 -11.92 -6.65 -5.64
C LEU A 119 -11.02 -7.29 -6.68
N ILE A 120 -9.71 -7.25 -6.43
CA ILE A 120 -8.67 -7.84 -7.27
C ILE A 120 -8.04 -9.00 -6.49
N GLU A 121 -7.86 -10.14 -7.14
CA GLU A 121 -7.12 -11.25 -6.54
C GLU A 121 -5.61 -10.98 -6.56
N GLY A 122 -4.96 -11.24 -5.43
CA GLY A 122 -3.53 -11.05 -5.23
C GLY A 122 -3.13 -9.63 -4.84
N GLU A 123 -1.83 -9.49 -4.60
CA GLU A 123 -1.18 -8.22 -4.31
C GLU A 123 -0.71 -7.56 -5.62
N ILE A 124 -0.73 -6.23 -5.66
CA ILE A 124 -0.17 -5.48 -6.78
C ILE A 124 1.31 -5.26 -6.53
N ASN A 125 2.16 -5.89 -7.35
CA ASN A 125 3.58 -5.60 -7.36
C ASN A 125 3.81 -4.21 -7.97
N PRO A 126 4.34 -3.23 -7.23
CA PRO A 126 4.51 -1.86 -7.72
C PRO A 126 5.49 -1.77 -8.89
N GLN A 127 6.42 -2.73 -8.97
CA GLN A 127 7.40 -2.81 -10.06
C GLN A 127 6.78 -3.18 -11.39
N GLU A 128 5.57 -3.77 -11.39
CA GLU A 128 4.83 -4.15 -12.59
C GLU A 128 3.92 -3.03 -13.11
N ILE A 129 3.79 -1.91 -12.39
CA ILE A 129 2.95 -0.79 -12.82
C ILE A 129 3.63 -0.10 -14.03
N PRO A 130 2.90 0.22 -15.11
CA PRO A 130 1.46 0.04 -15.30
C PRO A 130 1.06 -1.43 -15.51
N VAL A 131 0.01 -1.85 -14.83
CA VAL A 131 -0.47 -3.25 -14.83
C VAL A 131 -1.96 -3.32 -15.08
N GLU A 132 -2.41 -4.42 -15.68
CA GLU A 132 -3.83 -4.78 -15.81
C GLU A 132 -4.09 -6.05 -15.00
N LYS A 133 -5.15 -6.05 -14.18
CA LYS A 133 -5.52 -7.17 -13.31
C LYS A 133 -6.99 -7.51 -13.50
N LEU A 134 -7.30 -8.80 -13.42
CA LEU A 134 -8.68 -9.30 -13.45
C LEU A 134 -9.33 -9.08 -12.08
N THR A 135 -10.55 -8.56 -12.09
CA THR A 135 -11.36 -8.39 -10.87
C THR A 135 -12.26 -9.59 -10.63
N LEU A 136 -12.84 -9.70 -9.43
CA LEU A 136 -13.87 -10.70 -9.13
C LEU A 136 -15.17 -10.52 -9.93
N ALA A 137 -15.35 -9.38 -10.60
CA ALA A 137 -16.44 -9.17 -11.55
C ALA A 137 -16.15 -9.76 -12.94
N GLY A 138 -14.94 -10.25 -13.20
CA GLY A 138 -14.51 -10.79 -14.50
C GLY A 138 -14.07 -9.75 -15.52
N SER A 139 -14.04 -8.47 -15.14
CA SER A 139 -13.54 -7.37 -15.98
C SER A 139 -12.15 -6.93 -15.53
N LEU A 140 -11.33 -6.43 -16.47
CA LEU A 140 -9.99 -5.93 -16.18
C LEU A 140 -10.04 -4.52 -15.58
N VAL A 141 -9.14 -4.25 -14.64
CA VAL A 141 -8.81 -2.90 -14.17
C VAL A 141 -7.34 -2.61 -14.46
N LYS A 142 -7.07 -1.37 -14.87
CA LYS A 142 -5.73 -0.89 -15.18
C LYS A 142 -5.25 0.04 -14.09
N ILE A 143 -4.04 -0.19 -13.58
CA ILE A 143 -3.40 0.65 -12.57
C ILE A 143 -2.20 1.32 -13.22
N THR A 144 -2.12 2.64 -13.10
CA THR A 144 -1.08 3.47 -13.74
C THR A 144 -0.53 4.50 -12.78
N PHE A 145 0.70 4.99 -13.03
CA PHE A 145 1.21 6.17 -12.35
C PHE A 145 0.47 7.44 -12.77
N GLY A 146 0.36 8.37 -11.83
CA GLY A 146 -0.07 9.73 -12.08
C GLY A 146 0.98 10.56 -12.80
N LYS A 147 0.60 11.77 -13.18
CA LYS A 147 1.46 12.71 -13.90
C LYS A 147 2.20 13.66 -12.97
N SER A 148 1.71 13.82 -11.74
CA SER A 148 2.18 14.86 -10.81
C SER A 148 3.30 14.34 -9.90
N SER A 149 3.25 13.07 -9.49
CA SER A 149 4.30 12.46 -8.66
C SER A 149 4.47 10.95 -8.90
N GLN A 150 5.63 10.41 -8.54
CA GLN A 150 5.93 8.97 -8.62
C GLN A 150 5.11 8.12 -7.63
N ASN A 151 4.48 8.75 -6.62
CA ASN A 151 3.63 8.10 -5.62
C ASN A 151 2.13 8.35 -5.87
N GLU A 152 1.78 8.95 -6.99
CA GLU A 152 0.40 9.13 -7.43
C GLU A 152 -0.01 7.91 -8.27
N PHE A 153 -1.13 7.29 -7.93
CA PHE A 153 -1.65 6.14 -8.67
C PHE A 153 -3.08 6.41 -9.15
N TRP A 154 -3.40 5.86 -10.31
CA TRP A 154 -4.71 5.97 -10.94
C TRP A 154 -5.22 4.60 -11.33
N VAL A 155 -6.52 4.39 -11.14
CA VAL A 155 -7.25 3.22 -11.62
C VAL A 155 -8.12 3.61 -12.80
N ASN A 156 -7.99 2.87 -13.90
CA ASN A 156 -8.65 3.09 -15.19
C ASN A 156 -8.52 4.52 -15.73
N ASN A 157 -7.47 5.26 -15.35
CA ASN A 157 -7.30 6.68 -15.67
C ASN A 157 -8.50 7.56 -15.25
N GLN A 158 -9.31 7.10 -14.28
CA GLN A 158 -10.57 7.72 -13.88
C GLN A 158 -10.67 7.97 -12.37
N ALA A 159 -10.15 7.03 -11.57
CA ALA A 159 -10.14 7.14 -10.11
C ALA A 159 -8.69 7.34 -9.64
N GLN A 160 -8.48 8.30 -8.76
CA GLN A 160 -7.19 8.54 -8.11
C GLN A 160 -7.15 7.74 -6.80
N VAL A 161 -6.01 7.13 -6.52
CA VAL A 161 -5.71 6.53 -5.21
C VAL A 161 -5.44 7.65 -4.22
N ILE A 162 -6.15 7.64 -3.09
CA ILE A 162 -5.96 8.62 -2.00
C ILE A 162 -5.32 7.89 -0.81
N PRO A 163 -4.17 8.32 -0.29
CA PRO A 163 -3.63 7.74 0.94
C PRO A 163 -4.48 8.12 2.16
N LEU A 164 -4.72 7.17 3.07
CA LEU A 164 -5.38 7.47 4.36
C LEU A 164 -4.39 7.91 5.43
N ASP A 165 -3.13 7.54 5.25
CA ASP A 165 -2.07 7.73 6.21
C ASP A 165 -0.76 8.02 5.48
N VAL A 166 0.15 8.68 6.19
CA VAL A 166 1.50 9.01 5.73
C VAL A 166 2.53 8.59 6.79
N ASP A 167 3.78 8.31 6.39
CA ASP A 167 4.86 8.16 7.38
C ASP A 167 5.31 9.50 7.98
N GLU A 168 6.27 9.42 8.90
CA GLU A 168 6.99 10.56 9.49
C GLU A 168 7.67 11.49 8.46
N ASN A 169 7.79 11.05 7.21
CA ASN A 169 8.38 11.79 6.10
C ASN A 169 7.33 12.22 5.05
N ASP A 170 6.05 12.25 5.41
CA ASP A 170 4.91 12.58 4.56
C ASP A 170 4.73 11.65 3.32
N ASN A 171 5.33 10.46 3.33
CA ASN A 171 5.12 9.50 2.24
C ASN A 171 3.79 8.77 2.42
N PRO A 172 2.99 8.64 1.34
CA PRO A 172 1.70 7.96 1.41
C PRO A 172 1.84 6.47 1.73
N LYS A 173 0.89 5.92 2.50
CA LYS A 173 0.78 4.50 2.83
C LYS A 173 -0.59 3.93 2.47
N ALA A 174 -0.59 2.70 1.96
CA ALA A 174 -1.79 1.87 1.95
C ALA A 174 -2.08 1.34 3.36
N LYS A 175 -3.34 0.96 3.60
CA LYS A 175 -3.70 0.18 4.79
C LYS A 175 -3.66 -1.30 4.45
N PHE A 176 -3.13 -2.11 5.37
CA PHE A 176 -3.00 -3.55 5.20
C PHE A 176 -3.86 -4.25 6.24
N ALA A 177 -4.57 -5.28 5.79
CA ALA A 177 -5.22 -6.31 6.58
C ALA A 177 -4.46 -7.63 6.39
N ASP A 178 -4.76 -8.67 7.17
CA ASP A 178 -4.06 -9.95 7.09
C ASP A 178 -4.09 -10.55 5.69
N ASN A 179 -5.28 -10.62 5.11
CA ASN A 179 -5.53 -11.16 3.79
C ASN A 179 -5.79 -10.10 2.72
N ALA A 180 -5.52 -8.81 2.98
CA ALA A 180 -5.76 -7.80 1.96
C ALA A 180 -4.94 -6.51 2.05
N THR A 181 -4.81 -5.83 0.92
CA THR A 181 -4.40 -4.42 0.84
C THR A 181 -5.62 -3.57 0.56
N ILE A 182 -5.87 -2.56 1.39
CA ILE A 182 -6.93 -1.57 1.18
C ILE A 182 -6.32 -0.38 0.45
N VAL A 183 -6.81 -0.13 -0.76
CA VAL A 183 -6.39 0.93 -1.66
C VAL A 183 -7.56 1.92 -1.79
N PRO A 184 -7.54 3.04 -1.05
CA PRO A 184 -8.62 4.01 -1.10
C PRO A 184 -8.66 4.71 -2.45
N ILE A 185 -9.85 4.95 -2.98
CA ILE A 185 -10.04 5.65 -4.25
C ILE A 185 -11.09 6.75 -4.15
N ASN A 186 -10.89 7.82 -4.93
CA ASN A 186 -11.76 9.00 -4.91
C ASN A 186 -13.04 8.88 -5.77
N LYS A 187 -13.22 7.75 -6.45
CA LYS A 187 -14.33 7.55 -7.40
C LYS A 187 -14.77 6.09 -7.40
N VAL A 188 -16.06 5.85 -7.43
CA VAL A 188 -16.63 4.50 -7.61
C VAL A 188 -16.33 4.02 -9.02
N LEU A 189 -15.71 2.85 -9.15
CA LEU A 189 -15.42 2.21 -10.43
C LEU A 189 -16.66 1.49 -10.93
N LEU A 190 -17.08 1.81 -12.14
CA LEU A 190 -18.20 1.15 -12.81
C LEU A 190 -17.64 0.15 -13.83
N PRO A 191 -18.10 -1.12 -13.84
CA PRO A 191 -17.75 -2.09 -14.86
C PRO A 191 -18.09 -1.55 -16.26
N PRO A 192 -17.40 -1.97 -17.33
CA PRO A 192 -17.64 -1.48 -18.69
C PRO A 192 -19.03 -1.80 -19.26
N GLU A 193 -19.79 -2.64 -18.56
CA GLU A 193 -21.08 -3.21 -18.92
C GLU A 193 -22.19 -2.74 -17.95
N PHE A 194 -21.98 -1.59 -17.31
CA PHE A 194 -22.88 -0.93 -16.36
C PHE A 194 -23.81 0.10 -17.01
#